data_AF-A0A538DQP2-F1
#
_entry.id   AF-A0A538DQP2-F1
#
_cell.length_a   1.000
_cell.length_b   1.000
_cell.length_c   1.000
_cell.angle_alpha   90.00
_cell.angle_beta   90.00
_cell.angle_gamma   90.00
#
_symmetry.space_group_name_H-M   'P 1'
#
loop_
_entity.id
_entity.type
_entity.pdbx_description
1 polymer ?
#
loop_
_entity_poly.entity_id
_entity_poly.type
_entity_poly.pdbx_seq_one_letter_code
_entity_poly.pdbx_strand_id
1 'polypeptide(L)'
;MHLFVLAFAPAADALAFDERRAAPTAARLDARYGWPVRLMSMITVLTYVVAGIAKQRNGGLDWITGDVLPNQVANDSLHKAVLGATYSPLAARLVRHAWLFPPMALGTMIVELGAPLALLRGKVRTFMVGAMWFFHVAILGVMAIVFIYPLTFVAYASLLRPERLADAIEMRLRARRIRTVSNPV
;
A
#
# COMPACT_ATOMS: atom_id res chain seq x y z
N MET A 1 0.33 13.82 3.06
CA MET A 1 -1.05 13.78 3.59
C MET A 1 -1.16 13.03 4.91
N HIS A 2 -0.64 11.81 5.06
CA HIS A 2 -0.70 11.10 6.36
C HIS A 2 -0.01 11.84 7.51
N LEU A 3 1.14 12.50 7.26
CA LEU A 3 1.81 13.32 8.28
C LEU A 3 0.92 14.46 8.79
N PHE A 4 0.14 15.12 7.91
CA PHE A 4 -0.83 16.14 8.33
C PHE A 4 -1.91 15.53 9.22
N VAL A 5 -2.46 14.37 8.84
CA VAL A 5 -3.45 13.67 9.68
C VAL A 5 -2.88 13.34 11.06
N LEU A 6 -1.64 12.86 11.12
CA LEU A 6 -0.96 12.54 12.38
C LEU A 6 -0.67 13.79 13.23
N ALA A 7 -0.36 14.93 12.60
CA ALA A 7 -0.13 16.19 13.31
C ALA A 7 -1.39 16.70 14.05
N PHE A 8 -2.59 16.37 13.57
CA PHE A 8 -3.87 16.72 14.21
C PHE A 8 -4.49 15.55 15.00
N ALA A 9 -3.85 14.38 15.01
CA ALA A 9 -4.33 13.24 15.77
C ALA A 9 -3.95 13.40 17.26
N PRO A 10 -4.74 12.86 18.19
CA PRO A 10 -4.37 12.77 19.61
C PRO A 10 -3.28 11.69 19.82
N ALA A 11 -2.14 11.81 19.13
CA ALA A 11 -1.08 10.80 19.14
C ALA A 11 -0.13 10.94 20.34
N ALA A 12 -0.07 12.13 20.95
CA ALA A 12 0.80 12.43 22.09
C ALA A 12 0.33 11.74 23.38
N ASP A 13 -0.96 11.45 23.51
CA ASP A 13 -1.56 10.80 24.68
C ASP A 13 -0.95 9.40 24.92
N ALA A 14 -0.50 8.72 23.86
CA ALA A 14 0.17 7.42 23.97
C ALA A 14 1.60 7.49 24.55
N LEU A 15 2.23 8.67 24.55
CA LEU A 15 3.56 8.92 25.12
C LEU A 15 3.50 9.51 26.53
N ALA A 16 2.31 9.93 26.99
CA ALA A 16 2.11 10.42 28.34
C ALA A 16 2.35 9.28 29.35
N PHE A 17 3.28 9.50 30.29
CA PHE A 17 3.70 8.49 31.27
C PHE A 17 2.63 8.21 32.34
N ASP A 18 1.73 9.16 32.60
CA ASP A 18 0.79 9.12 33.74
C ASP A 18 -0.38 8.13 33.54
N GLU A 19 -0.82 7.90 32.31
CA GLU A 19 -2.01 7.08 32.02
C GLU A 19 -1.75 5.57 32.00
N ARG A 20 -0.48 5.14 32.07
CA ARG A 20 -0.12 3.70 32.11
C ARG A 20 -0.69 2.97 33.35
N ARG A 21 -1.19 3.69 34.36
CA ARG A 21 -1.87 3.13 35.54
C ARG A 21 -3.41 3.12 35.43
N ALA A 22 -4.02 3.89 34.52
CA ALA A 22 -5.46 3.94 34.35
C ALA A 22 -5.90 2.97 33.24
N ALA A 23 -6.20 1.73 33.62
CA ALA A 23 -6.89 0.68 32.85
C ALA A 23 -6.70 0.67 31.29
N PRO A 24 -5.99 -0.31 30.71
CA PRO A 24 -5.76 -0.47 29.26
C PRO A 24 -7.01 -0.56 28.36
N THR A 25 -8.20 -0.64 28.96
CA THR A 25 -9.48 -0.92 28.31
C THR A 25 -10.25 0.33 27.88
N ALA A 26 -10.12 1.46 28.58
CA ALA A 26 -10.90 2.66 28.28
C ALA A 26 -10.35 3.44 27.07
N ALA A 27 -9.02 3.61 26.99
CA ALA A 27 -8.36 4.30 25.88
C ALA A 27 -8.50 3.55 24.53
N ARG A 28 -8.69 2.23 24.55
CA ARG A 28 -8.78 1.37 23.34
C ARG A 28 -10.11 1.50 22.59
N LEU A 29 -11.12 2.12 23.20
CA LEU A 29 -12.49 2.21 22.67
C LEU A 29 -12.93 3.64 22.35
N ASP A 30 -12.13 4.66 22.68
CA ASP A 30 -12.49 6.04 22.41
C ASP A 30 -12.43 6.33 20.89
N ALA A 31 -13.58 6.76 20.36
CA ALA A 31 -13.76 7.12 18.95
C ALA A 31 -12.76 8.20 18.49
N ARG A 32 -12.24 9.00 19.43
CA ARG A 32 -11.22 10.03 19.19
C ARG A 32 -9.94 9.49 18.54
N TYR A 33 -9.55 8.25 18.84
CA TYR A 33 -8.37 7.62 18.27
C TYR A 33 -8.66 6.88 16.94
N GLY A 34 -9.94 6.70 16.58
CA GLY A 34 -10.34 5.94 15.39
C GLY A 34 -10.39 6.75 14.10
N TRP A 35 -10.72 8.04 14.17
CA TRP A 35 -10.87 8.88 12.97
C TRP A 35 -9.56 9.07 12.17
N PRO A 36 -8.35 9.23 12.78
CA PRO A 36 -7.13 9.46 12.00
C PRO A 36 -6.79 8.24 11.13
N VAL A 37 -6.92 7.04 11.70
CA VAL A 37 -6.68 5.77 10.99
C VAL A 37 -7.65 5.58 9.82
N ARG A 38 -8.94 5.92 10.02
CA ARG A 38 -9.95 5.86 8.95
C ARG A 38 -9.63 6.88 7.84
N LEU A 39 -9.26 8.10 8.21
CA LEU A 39 -8.92 9.15 7.24
C LEU A 39 -7.67 8.78 6.43
N MET A 40 -6.61 8.27 7.07
CA MET A 40 -5.41 7.78 6.37
C MET A 40 -5.76 6.64 5.39
N SER A 41 -6.62 5.71 5.81
CA SER A 41 -7.10 4.64 4.94
C SER A 41 -7.87 5.18 3.72
N MET A 42 -8.73 6.19 3.93
CA MET A 42 -9.45 6.87 2.86
C MET A 42 -8.53 7.61 1.90
N ILE A 43 -7.57 8.38 2.42
CA ILE A 43 -6.58 9.12 1.61
C ILE A 43 -5.78 8.15 0.74
N THR A 44 -5.35 7.03 1.32
CA THR A 44 -4.62 5.99 0.58
C THR A 44 -5.45 5.50 -0.59
N VAL A 45 -6.67 5.01 -0.33
CA VAL A 45 -7.58 4.49 -1.35
C VAL A 45 -7.94 5.53 -2.40
N LEU A 46 -8.26 6.75 -1.99
CA LEU A 46 -8.63 7.83 -2.89
C LEU A 46 -7.49 8.16 -3.87
N THR A 47 -6.25 8.07 -3.43
CA THR A 47 -5.08 8.29 -4.29
C THR A 47 -5.07 7.33 -5.48
N TYR A 48 -5.38 6.05 -5.25
CA TYR A 48 -5.49 5.05 -6.31
C TYR A 48 -6.69 5.30 -7.22
N VAL A 49 -7.85 5.60 -6.65
CA VAL A 49 -9.07 5.85 -7.43
C VAL A 49 -8.89 7.06 -8.34
N VAL A 50 -8.33 8.15 -7.83
CA VAL A 50 -8.04 9.36 -8.62
C VAL A 50 -7.05 9.03 -9.74
N ALA A 51 -6.01 8.22 -9.49
CA ALA A 51 -5.08 7.78 -10.52
C ALA A 51 -5.79 6.95 -11.62
N GLY A 52 -6.66 6.02 -11.24
CA GLY A 52 -7.46 5.23 -12.18
C GLY A 52 -8.39 6.08 -13.02
N ILE A 53 -9.11 7.03 -12.40
CA ILE A 53 -9.98 7.99 -13.11
C ILE A 53 -9.16 8.87 -14.06
N ALA A 54 -7.99 9.34 -13.64
CA ALA A 54 -7.12 10.14 -14.49
C ALA A 54 -6.65 9.36 -15.72
N LYS A 55 -6.29 8.08 -15.56
CA LYS A 55 -5.92 7.19 -16.68
C LYS A 55 -7.09 6.97 -17.63
N GLN A 56 -8.27 6.69 -17.11
CA GLN A 56 -9.47 6.53 -17.94
C GLN A 56 -9.83 7.83 -18.68
N ARG A 57 -9.66 8.99 -18.05
CA ARG A 57 -9.94 10.29 -18.68
C ARG A 57 -8.92 10.65 -19.78
N ASN A 58 -7.66 10.34 -19.58
CA ASN A 58 -6.59 10.71 -20.50
C ASN A 58 -6.39 9.68 -21.62
N GLY A 59 -6.63 8.40 -21.35
CA GLY A 59 -6.42 7.31 -22.30
C GLY A 59 -7.71 6.64 -22.81
N GLY A 60 -8.86 6.86 -22.17
CA GLY A 60 -10.10 6.19 -22.56
C GLY A 60 -9.99 4.66 -22.55
N LEU A 61 -10.65 4.01 -23.51
CA LEU A 61 -10.51 2.58 -23.74
C LEU A 61 -9.12 2.20 -24.28
N ASP A 62 -8.46 3.13 -24.98
CA ASP A 62 -7.12 2.94 -25.53
C ASP A 62 -6.05 2.79 -24.46
N TRP A 63 -6.35 3.15 -23.20
CA TRP A 63 -5.51 2.78 -22.08
C TRP A 63 -5.28 1.26 -22.00
N ILE A 64 -6.34 0.47 -22.25
CA ILE A 64 -6.30 -0.99 -22.14
C ILE A 64 -5.98 -1.63 -23.49
N THR A 65 -6.62 -1.19 -24.57
CA THR A 65 -6.55 -1.86 -25.88
C THR A 65 -5.53 -1.24 -26.83
N GLY A 66 -5.08 -0.03 -26.55
CA GLY A 66 -4.21 0.74 -27.42
C GLY A 66 -2.77 0.80 -26.92
N ASP A 67 -2.01 1.72 -27.51
CA ASP A 67 -0.58 1.84 -27.31
C ASP A 67 -0.20 2.83 -26.19
N VAL A 68 -1.16 3.30 -25.39
CA VAL A 68 -0.90 4.33 -24.36
C VAL A 68 0.14 3.86 -23.33
N LEU A 69 -0.07 2.68 -22.73
CA LEU A 69 0.86 2.13 -21.75
C LEU A 69 2.22 1.75 -22.35
N PRO A 70 2.34 1.03 -23.48
CA PRO A 70 3.65 0.73 -24.07
C PRO A 70 4.40 1.99 -24.49
N ASN A 71 3.71 2.99 -25.04
CA ASN A 71 4.34 4.27 -25.38
C ASN A 71 4.83 4.99 -24.13
N GLN A 72 4.06 4.99 -23.04
CA GLN A 72 4.50 5.59 -21.78
C GLN A 72 5.76 4.92 -21.22
N VAL A 73 5.81 3.58 -21.22
CA VAL A 73 6.97 2.81 -20.74
C VAL A 73 8.20 3.03 -21.61
N ALA A 74 8.03 3.01 -22.93
CA ALA A 74 9.11 3.25 -23.89
C ALA A 74 9.66 4.67 -23.78
N ASN A 75 8.76 5.66 -23.74
CA ASN A 75 9.11 7.08 -23.65
C ASN A 75 9.84 7.41 -22.34
N ASP A 76 9.35 6.91 -21.20
CA ASP A 76 10.01 7.10 -19.90
C ASP A 76 11.43 6.53 -19.89
N SER A 77 11.58 5.29 -20.38
CA SER A 77 12.89 4.61 -20.41
C SER A 77 13.88 5.27 -21.36
N LEU A 78 13.41 5.68 -22.54
CA LEU A 78 14.24 6.38 -23.53
C LEU A 78 14.71 7.74 -23.01
N HIS A 79 13.81 8.53 -22.43
CA HIS A 79 14.19 9.82 -21.83
C HIS A 79 15.24 9.66 -20.74
N LYS A 80 15.07 8.68 -19.84
CA LYS A 80 16.07 8.39 -18.80
C LYS A 80 17.41 7.97 -19.40
N ALA A 81 17.41 7.13 -20.43
CA ALA A 81 18.64 6.70 -21.11
C ALA A 81 19.37 7.88 -21.76
N VAL A 82 18.66 8.76 -22.48
CA VAL A 82 19.25 9.95 -23.13
C VAL A 82 19.83 10.92 -22.10
N LEU A 83 19.17 11.09 -20.95
CA LEU A 83 19.62 11.98 -19.87
C LEU A 83 20.69 11.35 -18.96
N GLY A 84 21.13 10.12 -19.23
CA GLY A 84 22.10 9.41 -18.39
C GLY A 84 21.56 9.01 -17.00
N ALA A 85 20.24 9.00 -16.83
CA ALA A 85 19.58 8.58 -15.59
C ALA A 85 19.40 7.06 -15.53
N THR A 86 19.13 6.55 -14.33
CA THR A 86 18.81 5.12 -14.14
C THR A 86 17.49 4.78 -14.85
N TYR A 87 17.50 3.74 -15.68
CA TYR A 87 16.33 3.21 -16.39
C TYR A 87 16.23 1.70 -16.22
N SER A 88 15.08 1.12 -16.56
CA SER A 88 14.86 -0.32 -16.43
C SER A 88 15.30 -1.09 -17.70
N PRO A 89 16.18 -2.11 -17.58
CA PRO A 89 16.44 -3.04 -18.67
C PRO A 89 15.21 -3.89 -19.04
N LEU A 90 14.25 -4.03 -18.12
CA LEU A 90 13.03 -4.78 -18.34
C LEU A 90 12.13 -4.07 -19.36
N ALA A 91 12.06 -2.73 -19.33
CA ALA A 91 11.28 -1.96 -20.29
C ALA A 91 11.63 -2.29 -21.74
N ALA A 92 12.94 -2.29 -22.07
CA ALA A 92 13.41 -2.58 -23.42
C ALA A 92 13.03 -4.00 -23.90
N ARG A 93 13.03 -4.98 -22.99
CA ARG A 93 12.59 -6.35 -23.30
C ARG A 93 11.07 -6.45 -23.43
N LEU A 94 10.35 -5.74 -22.58
CA LEU A 94 8.89 -5.78 -22.50
C LEU A 94 8.24 -5.15 -23.72
N VAL A 95 8.77 -4.01 -24.20
CA VAL A 95 8.28 -3.32 -25.41
C VAL A 95 8.35 -4.22 -26.66
N ARG A 96 9.26 -5.21 -26.70
CA ARG A 96 9.31 -6.21 -27.78
C ARG A 96 8.17 -7.22 -27.75
N HIS A 97 7.38 -7.26 -26.67
CA HIS A 97 6.29 -8.20 -26.44
C HIS A 97 4.98 -7.43 -26.19
N ALA A 98 4.51 -6.74 -27.23
CA ALA A 98 3.34 -5.86 -27.17
C ALA A 98 2.08 -6.52 -26.56
N TRP A 99 1.89 -7.83 -26.78
CA TRP A 99 0.75 -8.59 -26.26
C TRP A 99 0.66 -8.63 -24.72
N LEU A 100 1.75 -8.33 -24.01
CA LEU A 100 1.75 -8.25 -22.54
C LEU A 100 1.11 -6.96 -22.03
N PHE A 101 1.07 -5.89 -22.82
CA PHE A 101 0.62 -4.57 -22.35
C PHE A 101 -0.87 -4.49 -22.06
N PRO A 102 -1.79 -5.04 -22.90
CA PRO A 102 -3.21 -5.01 -22.57
C PRO A 102 -3.57 -5.65 -21.22
N PRO A 103 -3.12 -6.88 -20.88
CA PRO A 103 -3.43 -7.46 -19.56
C PRO A 103 -2.77 -6.69 -18.42
N MET A 104 -1.56 -6.13 -18.61
CA MET A 104 -0.95 -5.26 -17.60
C MET A 104 -1.76 -3.98 -17.39
N ALA A 105 -2.17 -3.30 -18.47
CA ALA A 105 -2.97 -2.10 -18.41
C ALA A 105 -4.32 -2.34 -17.72
N LEU A 106 -5.01 -3.41 -18.09
CA LEU A 106 -6.23 -3.85 -17.40
C LEU A 106 -5.96 -4.11 -15.92
N GLY A 107 -4.86 -4.79 -15.58
CA GLY A 107 -4.44 -5.03 -14.21
C GLY A 107 -4.26 -3.73 -13.42
N THR A 108 -3.64 -2.71 -14.01
CA THR A 108 -3.51 -1.38 -13.37
C THR A 108 -4.87 -0.77 -13.07
N MET A 109 -5.82 -0.83 -14.01
CA MET A 109 -7.19 -0.32 -13.83
C MET A 109 -7.95 -1.06 -12.73
N ILE A 110 -7.86 -2.39 -12.71
CA ILE A 110 -8.51 -3.21 -11.68
C ILE A 110 -7.97 -2.85 -10.30
N VAL A 111 -6.65 -2.70 -10.15
CA VAL A 111 -6.04 -2.33 -8.86
C VAL A 111 -6.46 -0.93 -8.43
N GLU A 112 -6.41 0.04 -9.35
CA GLU A 112 -6.64 1.44 -9.02
C GLU A 112 -8.10 1.76 -8.72
N LEU A 113 -9.01 1.29 -9.57
CA LEU A 113 -10.46 1.48 -9.39
C LEU A 113 -11.02 0.51 -8.34
N GLY A 114 -10.39 -0.64 -8.15
CA GLY A 114 -10.75 -1.63 -7.12
C GLY A 114 -10.21 -1.32 -5.73
N ALA A 115 -9.32 -0.34 -5.57
CA ALA A 115 -8.74 0.06 -4.28
C ALA A 115 -9.76 0.28 -3.14
N PRO A 116 -11.00 0.79 -3.37
CA PRO A 116 -12.02 0.89 -2.31
C PRO A 116 -12.37 -0.42 -1.62
N LEU A 117 -12.19 -1.57 -2.29
CA LEU A 117 -12.38 -2.88 -1.69
C LEU A 117 -11.39 -3.14 -0.54
N ALA A 118 -10.26 -2.41 -0.47
CA ALA A 118 -9.34 -2.48 0.65
C ALA A 118 -9.95 -1.98 1.98
N LEU A 119 -11.02 -1.19 1.93
CA LEU A 119 -11.73 -0.72 3.13
C LEU A 119 -12.62 -1.81 3.75
N LEU A 120 -12.87 -2.90 3.02
CA LEU A 120 -13.56 -4.07 3.54
C LEU A 120 -12.70 -4.81 4.57
N ARG A 121 -13.22 -5.88 5.15
CA ARG A 121 -12.56 -6.63 6.23
C ARG A 121 -11.94 -7.94 5.73
N GLY A 122 -10.98 -8.45 6.51
CA GLY A 122 -10.45 -9.80 6.34
C GLY A 122 -9.55 -9.97 5.11
N LYS A 123 -9.78 -11.07 4.37
CA LYS A 123 -8.92 -11.52 3.28
C LYS A 123 -8.95 -10.56 2.08
N VAL A 124 -10.11 -9.97 1.77
CA VAL A 124 -10.27 -9.03 0.63
C VAL A 124 -9.34 -7.83 0.78
N ARG A 125 -9.30 -7.24 1.98
CA ARG A 125 -8.39 -6.13 2.28
C ARG A 125 -6.93 -6.51 2.12
N THR A 126 -6.54 -7.67 2.66
CA THR A 126 -5.15 -8.13 2.61
C THR A 126 -4.72 -8.38 1.15
N PHE A 127 -5.61 -8.98 0.36
CA PHE A 127 -5.41 -9.18 -1.06
C PHE A 127 -5.27 -7.85 -1.82
N MET A 128 -6.18 -6.90 -1.59
CA MET A 128 -6.12 -5.58 -2.25
C MET A 128 -4.86 -4.80 -1.87
N VAL A 129 -4.45 -4.82 -0.60
CA VAL A 129 -3.17 -4.21 -0.18
C VAL A 129 -1.98 -4.89 -0.85
N GLY A 130 -1.99 -6.22 -0.93
CA GLY A 130 -0.97 -6.97 -1.67
C GLY A 130 -0.92 -6.60 -3.16
N ALA A 131 -2.08 -6.45 -3.81
CA ALA A 131 -2.18 -6.05 -5.21
C ALA A 131 -1.69 -4.60 -5.44
N MET A 132 -2.08 -3.67 -4.57
CA MET A 132 -1.61 -2.27 -4.60
C MET A 132 -0.10 -2.17 -4.38
N TRP A 133 0.47 -2.98 -3.47
CA TRP A 133 1.90 -3.04 -3.26
C TRP A 133 2.63 -3.66 -4.47
N PHE A 134 2.13 -4.79 -4.99
CA PHE A 134 2.69 -5.44 -6.16
C PHE A 134 2.68 -4.52 -7.39
N PHE A 135 1.63 -3.72 -7.55
CA PHE A 135 1.57 -2.68 -8.58
C PHE A 135 2.75 -1.70 -8.50
N HIS A 136 3.16 -1.27 -7.30
CA HIS A 136 4.32 -0.39 -7.12
C HIS A 136 5.65 -1.11 -7.39
N VAL A 137 5.74 -2.39 -7.03
CA VAL A 137 6.90 -3.23 -7.38
C VAL A 137 7.00 -3.40 -8.89
N ALA A 138 5.88 -3.60 -9.58
CA ALA A 138 5.82 -3.69 -11.03
C ALA A 138 6.23 -2.36 -11.69
N ILE A 139 5.77 -1.21 -11.20
CA ILE A 139 6.24 0.09 -11.68
C ILE A 139 7.75 0.26 -11.46
N LEU A 140 8.28 -0.11 -10.29
CA LEU A 140 9.71 -0.07 -10.04
C LEU A 140 10.47 -0.98 -11.01
N GLY A 141 10.01 -2.21 -11.21
CA GLY A 141 10.65 -3.17 -12.11
C GLY A 141 10.60 -2.75 -13.57
N VAL A 142 9.46 -2.23 -14.04
CA VAL A 142 9.25 -1.88 -15.46
C VAL A 142 9.74 -0.49 -15.79
N MET A 143 9.55 0.50 -14.91
CA MET A 143 9.85 1.91 -15.20
C MET A 143 10.99 2.48 -14.36
N ALA A 144 11.57 1.71 -13.42
CA ALA A 144 12.60 2.22 -12.50
C ALA A 144 12.16 3.47 -11.72
N ILE A 145 10.86 3.58 -11.39
CA ILE A 145 10.31 4.68 -10.59
C ILE A 145 10.12 4.19 -9.15
N VAL A 146 10.76 4.88 -8.21
CA VAL A 146 10.72 4.51 -6.78
C VAL A 146 9.63 5.31 -6.06
N PHE A 147 8.65 4.59 -5.52
CA PHE A 147 7.67 5.15 -4.59
C PHE A 147 7.91 4.58 -3.18
N ILE A 148 8.80 5.21 -2.42
CA ILE A 148 9.28 4.72 -1.11
C ILE A 148 8.10 4.45 -0.14
N TYR A 149 7.14 5.37 -0.09
CA TYR A 149 6.05 5.32 0.88
C TYR A 149 5.13 4.08 0.75
N PRO A 150 4.63 3.72 -0.44
CA PRO A 150 3.93 2.45 -0.64
C PRO A 150 4.86 1.22 -0.61
N LEU A 151 6.08 1.30 -1.14
CA LEU A 151 7.01 0.15 -1.17
C LEU A 151 7.38 -0.35 0.22
N THR A 152 7.48 0.55 1.20
CA THR A 152 7.79 0.25 2.61
C THR A 152 6.59 -0.22 3.44
N PHE A 153 5.42 -0.40 2.81
CA PHE A 153 4.14 -0.69 3.46
C PHE A 153 3.60 0.40 4.40
N VAL A 154 4.33 1.49 4.64
CA VAL A 154 3.90 2.57 5.54
C VAL A 154 2.59 3.19 5.06
N ALA A 155 2.40 3.32 3.73
CA ALA A 155 1.14 3.79 3.16
C ALA A 155 -0.08 2.92 3.53
N TYR A 156 0.12 1.62 3.77
CA TYR A 156 -0.97 0.67 4.03
C TYR A 156 -1.14 0.31 5.51
N ALA A 157 -0.32 0.89 6.39
CA ALA A 157 -0.32 0.54 7.82
C ALA A 157 -1.72 0.71 8.45
N SER A 158 -2.43 1.78 8.11
CA SER A 158 -3.80 2.04 8.60
C SER A 158 -4.83 1.00 8.14
N LEU A 159 -4.59 0.34 7.00
CA LEU A 159 -5.45 -0.72 6.47
C LEU A 159 -5.13 -2.07 7.13
N LEU A 160 -3.85 -2.39 7.30
CA LEU A 160 -3.41 -3.71 7.77
C LEU A 160 -3.53 -3.93 9.29
N ARG A 161 -3.65 -2.86 10.09
CA ARG A 161 -3.72 -2.94 11.56
C ARG A 161 -2.52 -3.72 12.15
N PRO A 162 -1.29 -3.20 12.02
CA PRO A 162 -0.07 -3.88 12.48
C PRO A 162 -0.13 -4.30 13.96
N GLU A 163 -0.89 -3.58 14.79
CA GLU A 163 -1.11 -3.90 16.20
C GLU A 163 -1.63 -5.33 16.41
N ARG A 164 -2.46 -5.85 15.51
CA ARG A 164 -2.99 -7.23 15.62
C ARG A 164 -1.92 -8.29 15.34
N LEU A 165 -0.93 -7.96 14.51
CA LEU A 165 0.18 -8.86 14.23
C LEU A 165 1.15 -8.90 15.41
N ALA A 166 1.42 -7.74 16.02
CA ALA A 166 2.20 -7.64 17.23
C ALA A 166 1.56 -8.43 18.39
N ASP A 167 0.27 -8.24 18.64
CA ASP A 167 -0.48 -8.98 19.67
C ASP A 167 -0.41 -10.51 19.42
N ALA A 168 -0.55 -10.95 18.17
CA ALA A 168 -0.49 -12.37 17.80
C ALA A 168 0.91 -12.98 17.98
N ILE A 169 1.97 -12.22 17.66
CA ILE A 169 3.35 -12.63 17.89
C ILE A 169 3.63 -12.73 19.39
N GLU A 170 3.20 -11.73 20.16
CA GLU A 170 3.38 -11.72 21.61
C GLU A 170 2.68 -12.91 22.29
N MET A 171 1.43 -13.20 21.91
CA MET A 171 0.70 -14.36 22.41
C MET A 171 1.41 -15.68 22.08
N ARG A 172 1.97 -15.83 20.87
CA ARG A 172 2.73 -17.03 20.47
C ARG A 172 4.03 -17.17 21.27
N LEU A 173 4.74 -16.07 21.53
CA LEU A 173 5.95 -16.07 22.35
C LEU A 173 5.63 -16.44 23.81
N ARG A 174 4.55 -15.89 24.39
CA ARG A 174 4.08 -16.23 25.74
C ARG A 174 3.68 -17.72 25.83
N ALA A 175 2.93 -18.23 24.85
CA ALA A 175 2.53 -19.65 24.80
C ALA A 175 3.74 -20.60 24.72
N ARG A 176 4.78 -20.25 23.94
CA ARG A 176 6.03 -21.02 23.90
C ARG A 176 6.76 -21.03 25.24
N ARG A 177 6.80 -19.87 25.93
CA ARG A 177 7.45 -19.72 27.24
C ARG A 177 6.79 -20.55 28.34
N ILE A 178 5.45 -20.64 28.33
CA ILE A 178 4.69 -21.47 29.29
C ILE A 178 5.00 -22.96 29.06
N ARG A 179 5.05 -23.41 27.80
CA ARG A 179 5.31 -24.82 27.45
C ARG A 179 6.69 -25.31 27.86
N THR A 180 7.70 -24.43 27.86
CA THR A 180 9.06 -24.73 28.34
C THR A 180 9.18 -24.81 29.86
N VAL A 181 8.30 -24.11 30.60
CA VAL A 181 8.33 -24.13 32.08
C VAL A 181 7.53 -25.31 32.65
N SER A 182 6.51 -25.78 31.94
CA SER A 182 5.66 -26.91 32.36
C SER A 182 6.24 -28.31 32.04
N ASN A 183 7.45 -28.39 31.47
CA ASN A 183 8.13 -29.65 31.21
C ASN A 183 9.50 -29.63 31.90
N PRO A 184 9.57 -29.61 33.25
CA PRO A 184 10.83 -29.85 33.94
C PRO A 184 11.19 -31.32 33.72
N VAL A 185 12.41 -31.55 33.25
CA VAL A 185 13.05 -32.87 33.15
C VAL A 185 13.17 -33.49 34.54
#